data_AF-A0AAW1TW31-F1
#
_entry.id   AF-A0AAW1TW31-F1
#
_cell.length_a   1.000
_cell.length_b   1.000
_cell.length_c   1.000
_cell.angle_alpha   90.00
_cell.angle_beta   90.00
_cell.angle_gamma   90.00
#
_symmetry.space_group_name_H-M   'P 1'
#
loop_
_entity.id
_entity.type
_entity.pdbx_description
1 polymer ?
#
loop_
_entity_poly.entity_id
_entity_poly.type
_entity_poly.pdbx_seq_one_letter_code
_entity_poly.pdbx_strand_id
1 'polypeptide(L)'
;MVERINSMSIEFDCEVAAAQLYNCNEVIIALYRSPSGSFEMMLENLEAIIGMFDSSSRVILCEDFNFKFELASCDYKNRDLHEKAAELCHMLSSCGFRRTILEPTGGGNCVDNIFINFST
;
A
#
# COMPACT_ATOMS: atom_id res chain seq x y z
N MET A 1 7.29 8.48 -15.76
CA MET A 1 6.93 7.45 -14.76
C MET A 1 5.84 7.96 -13.84
N VAL A 2 6.06 9.05 -13.09
CA VAL A 2 5.06 9.65 -12.19
C VAL A 2 3.70 9.93 -12.86
N GLU A 3 3.68 10.64 -14.00
CA GLU A 3 2.42 10.92 -14.72
C GLU A 3 1.67 9.65 -15.11
N ARG A 4 2.40 8.58 -15.47
CA ARG A 4 1.81 7.29 -15.79
C ARG A 4 1.18 6.66 -14.54
N ILE A 5 1.85 6.69 -13.40
CA ILE A 5 1.28 6.20 -12.13
C ILE A 5 0.02 6.99 -11.76
N ASN A 6 0.03 8.31 -11.89
CA ASN A 6 -1.14 9.16 -11.58
C ASN A 6 -2.35 8.84 -12.47
N SER A 7 -2.10 8.44 -13.72
CA SER A 7 -3.16 8.03 -14.66
C SER A 7 -3.76 6.64 -14.36
N MET A 8 -3.19 5.89 -13.40
CA MET A 8 -3.68 4.57 -13.00
C MET A 8 -4.72 4.65 -11.87
N SER A 9 -5.14 5.85 -11.47
CA SER A 9 -6.24 5.99 -10.51
C SER A 9 -7.52 5.37 -11.06
N ILE A 10 -8.13 4.49 -10.26
CA ILE A 10 -9.45 3.91 -10.47
C ILE A 10 -10.33 4.52 -9.38
N GLU A 11 -11.29 5.35 -9.77
CA GLU A 11 -12.20 6.02 -8.83
C GLU A 11 -12.81 5.00 -7.87
N PHE A 12 -12.83 5.32 -6.57
CA PHE A 12 -13.34 4.48 -5.48
C PHE A 12 -12.51 3.21 -5.15
N ASP A 13 -12.00 2.51 -6.16
CA ASP A 13 -11.31 1.23 -5.98
C ASP A 13 -9.81 1.37 -5.69
N CYS A 14 -9.12 2.33 -6.32
CA CYS A 14 -7.67 2.50 -6.18
C CYS A 14 -7.23 3.89 -6.63
N GLU A 15 -7.24 4.85 -5.73
CA GLU A 15 -6.83 6.23 -6.00
C GLU A 15 -5.34 6.38 -5.77
N VAL A 16 -4.61 6.91 -6.76
CA VAL A 16 -3.14 6.91 -6.75
C VAL A 16 -2.60 8.29 -7.10
N ALA A 17 -1.67 8.77 -6.29
CA ALA A 17 -0.86 9.95 -6.59
C ALA A 17 0.62 9.66 -6.32
N ALA A 18 1.49 10.05 -7.23
CA ALA A 18 2.92 9.87 -7.13
C ALA A 18 3.66 11.20 -7.30
N ALA A 19 4.82 11.28 -6.67
CA ALA A 19 5.77 12.38 -6.79
C ALA A 19 7.20 11.84 -6.76
N GLN A 20 8.11 12.43 -7.53
CA GLN A 20 9.52 12.08 -7.51
C GLN A 20 10.32 13.16 -6.80
N LEU A 21 11.16 12.76 -5.85
CA LEU A 21 12.08 13.66 -5.17
C LEU A 21 13.38 13.77 -5.96
N TYR A 22 13.59 14.92 -6.62
CA TYR A 22 14.71 15.14 -7.53
C TYR A 22 16.10 14.97 -6.90
N ASN A 23 16.25 15.30 -5.62
CA ASN A 23 17.56 15.36 -4.98
C ASN A 23 18.06 14.02 -4.42
N CYS A 24 17.19 13.01 -4.35
CA CYS A 24 17.45 11.80 -3.58
C CYS A 24 16.97 10.52 -4.28
N ASN A 25 16.44 10.66 -5.51
CA ASN A 25 16.03 9.57 -6.40
C ASN A 25 14.99 8.62 -5.77
N GLU A 26 14.17 9.12 -4.85
CA GLU A 26 13.01 8.40 -4.34
C GLU A 26 11.72 8.82 -5.05
N VAL A 27 10.79 7.88 -5.11
CA VAL A 27 9.42 8.09 -5.56
C VAL A 27 8.50 7.84 -4.39
N ILE A 28 7.67 8.85 -4.08
CA ILE A 28 6.60 8.74 -3.11
C ILE A 28 5.33 8.41 -3.88
N ILE A 29 4.60 7.40 -3.43
CA ILE A 29 3.31 6.99 -3.96
C ILE A 29 2.33 7.02 -2.79
N ALA A 30 1.29 7.82 -2.88
CA ALA A 30 0.13 7.77 -2.01
C ALA A 30 -0.96 6.94 -2.70
N LEU A 31 -1.50 5.96 -1.99
CA LEU A 31 -2.56 5.09 -2.46
C LEU A 31 -3.71 5.07 -1.45
N TYR A 32 -4.92 5.29 -1.93
CA TYR A 32 -6.14 5.16 -1.15
C TYR A 32 -7.09 4.14 -1.78
N ARG A 33 -7.74 3.32 -0.94
CA ARG A 33 -8.87 2.47 -1.34
C ARG A 33 -10.03 2.71 -0.36
N SER A 34 -11.20 2.99 -0.93
CA SER A 34 -12.46 3.06 -0.16
C SER A 34 -12.70 1.76 0.63
N PRO A 35 -13.28 1.82 1.85
CA PRO A 35 -13.66 0.62 2.60
C PRO A 35 -14.52 -0.36 1.81
N SER A 36 -15.29 0.16 0.85
CA SER A 36 -16.20 -0.60 -0.01
C SER A 36 -15.68 -0.81 -1.44
N GLY A 37 -14.47 -0.33 -1.76
CA GLY A 37 -13.82 -0.57 -3.06
C GLY A 37 -13.33 -2.01 -3.20
N SER A 38 -13.10 -2.47 -4.44
CA SER A 38 -12.58 -3.81 -4.72
C SER A 38 -11.12 -3.94 -4.26
N PHE A 39 -10.85 -5.00 -3.48
CA PHE A 39 -9.49 -5.34 -3.08
C PHE A 39 -8.67 -5.84 -4.27
N GLU A 40 -9.28 -6.64 -5.12
CA GLU A 40 -8.67 -7.30 -6.26
C GLU A 40 -8.21 -6.27 -7.30
N MET A 41 -9.07 -5.30 -7.62
CA MET A 41 -8.71 -4.20 -8.52
C MET A 41 -7.59 -3.33 -7.94
N MET A 42 -7.63 -3.07 -6.63
CA MET A 42 -6.54 -2.34 -5.96
C MET A 42 -5.23 -3.11 -6.05
N LEU A 43 -5.24 -4.42 -5.76
CA LEU A 43 -4.06 -5.27 -5.73
C LEU A 43 -3.45 -5.40 -7.14
N GLU A 44 -4.27 -5.69 -8.17
CA GLU A 44 -3.82 -5.77 -9.56
C GLU A 44 -3.20 -4.43 -10.03
N ASN A 45 -3.81 -3.31 -9.66
CA ASN A 45 -3.29 -1.99 -10.01
C ASN A 45 -1.98 -1.68 -9.29
N LEU A 46 -1.88 -2.04 -8.01
CA LEU A 46 -0.66 -1.89 -7.22
C LEU A 46 0.48 -2.76 -7.74
N GLU A 47 0.20 -4.02 -8.11
CA GLU A 47 1.18 -4.90 -8.76
C GLU A 47 1.71 -4.30 -10.07
N ALA A 48 0.80 -3.75 -10.90
CA ALA A 48 1.18 -3.08 -12.13
C ALA A 48 2.05 -1.83 -11.88
N ILE A 49 1.74 -1.04 -10.84
CA ILE A 49 2.55 0.12 -10.43
C ILE A 49 3.93 -0.33 -9.93
N ILE A 50 4.00 -1.34 -9.06
CA ILE A 50 5.26 -1.84 -8.51
C ILE A 50 6.13 -2.43 -9.63
N GLY A 51 5.52 -3.13 -10.60
CA GLY A 51 6.19 -3.66 -11.78
C GLY A 51 6.80 -2.60 -12.72
N MET A 52 6.51 -1.31 -12.52
CA MET A 52 7.16 -0.22 -13.25
C MET A 52 8.55 0.14 -12.70
N PHE A 53 8.89 -0.35 -11.50
CA PHE A 53 10.15 -0.05 -10.83
C PHE A 53 11.14 -1.20 -10.98
N ASP A 54 12.42 -0.86 -11.11
CA ASP A 54 13.50 -1.83 -11.02
C ASP A 54 13.95 -2.01 -9.55
N SER A 55 14.80 -3.00 -9.31
CA SER A 55 15.34 -3.28 -7.97
C SER A 55 16.24 -2.18 -7.39
N SER A 56 16.64 -1.18 -8.20
CA SER A 56 17.45 -0.04 -7.76
C SER A 56 16.60 1.17 -7.37
N SER A 57 15.32 1.16 -7.75
CA SER A 57 14.37 2.24 -7.50
C SER A 57 14.05 2.32 -6.02
N ARG A 58 14.08 3.52 -5.44
CA ARG A 58 13.72 3.75 -4.04
C ARG A 58 12.31 4.27 -3.97
N VAL A 59 11.41 3.47 -3.42
CA VAL A 59 9.97 3.75 -3.39
C VAL A 59 9.49 3.83 -1.95
N ILE A 60 8.71 4.87 -1.68
CA ILE A 60 7.96 5.08 -0.44
C ILE A 60 6.49 4.97 -0.82
N LEU A 61 5.83 3.91 -0.38
CA LEU A 61 4.40 3.69 -0.58
C LEU A 61 3.67 4.07 0.71
N CYS A 62 2.86 5.11 0.64
CA CYS A 62 1.96 5.57 1.70
C CYS A 62 0.55 5.10 1.37
N GLU A 63 -0.14 4.53 2.36
CA GLU A 63 -1.32 3.73 2.10
C GLU A 63 -2.42 3.95 3.14
N ASP A 64 -3.66 4.07 2.66
CA ASP A 64 -4.90 3.92 3.43
C ASP A 64 -5.89 3.07 2.62
N PHE A 65 -5.87 1.76 2.82
CA PHE A 65 -6.75 0.78 2.17
C PHE A 65 -7.90 0.34 3.07
N ASN A 66 -8.03 0.92 4.26
CA ASN A 66 -9.04 0.54 5.23
C ASN A 66 -8.99 -0.96 5.64
N PHE A 67 -7.79 -1.54 5.72
CA PHE A 67 -7.59 -2.90 6.23
C PHE A 67 -7.40 -2.95 7.74
N LYS A 68 -7.51 -4.18 8.29
CA LYS A 68 -7.15 -4.48 9.68
C LYS A 68 -5.89 -5.33 9.72
N PHE A 69 -4.75 -4.68 9.82
CA PHE A 69 -3.46 -5.36 9.89
C PHE A 69 -3.29 -6.16 11.19
N GLU A 70 -3.89 -5.69 12.28
CA GLU A 70 -3.87 -6.37 13.57
C GLU A 70 -5.24 -7.02 13.82
N LEU A 71 -5.25 -8.31 14.16
CA LEU A 71 -6.48 -9.03 14.50
C LEU A 71 -6.44 -9.46 15.96
N ALA A 72 -7.29 -8.86 16.79
CA ALA A 72 -7.52 -9.40 18.13
C ALA A 72 -8.16 -10.79 18.00
N SER A 73 -7.77 -11.73 18.86
CA SER A 73 -8.22 -13.13 18.83
C SER A 73 -9.74 -13.33 18.88
N CYS A 74 -10.50 -12.30 19.26
CA CYS A 74 -11.95 -12.28 19.34
C CYS A 74 -12.67 -11.51 18.22
N ASP A 75 -11.96 -10.87 17.28
CA ASP A 75 -12.57 -10.01 16.24
C ASP A 75 -12.88 -10.77 14.93
N TYR A 76 -13.71 -11.80 15.02
CA TYR A 76 -14.08 -12.66 13.87
C TYR A 76 -14.75 -11.90 12.71
N LYS A 77 -15.35 -10.74 12.97
CA LYS A 77 -16.05 -9.93 11.94
C LYS A 77 -15.10 -9.30 10.94
N ASN A 78 -13.82 -9.13 11.31
CA ASN A 78 -12.82 -8.46 10.48
C ASN A 78 -11.74 -9.42 9.96
N ARG A 79 -11.98 -10.74 10.02
CA ARG A 79 -11.03 -11.74 9.54
C ARG A 79 -10.70 -11.56 8.06
N ASP A 80 -11.70 -11.29 7.21
CA ASP A 80 -11.50 -11.06 5.76
C ASP A 80 -10.55 -9.87 5.50
N LEU A 81 -10.74 -8.76 6.21
CA LEU A 81 -9.86 -7.58 6.08
C LEU A 81 -8.43 -7.86 6.56
N HIS A 82 -8.27 -8.75 7.54
CA HIS A 82 -6.96 -9.18 8.00
C HIS A 82 -6.26 -10.12 7.01
N GLU A 83 -7.01 -11.05 6.40
CA GLU A 83 -6.48 -11.94 5.37
C GLU A 83 -6.01 -11.14 4.14
N LYS A 84 -6.78 -10.13 3.71
CA LYS A 84 -6.38 -9.19 2.65
C LYS A 84 -5.15 -8.36 3.01
N ALA A 85 -5.04 -7.91 4.26
CA ALA A 85 -3.83 -7.23 4.75
C ALA A 85 -2.59 -8.14 4.68
N ALA A 86 -2.76 -9.42 5.06
CA ALA A 86 -1.68 -10.40 4.99
C ALA A 86 -1.26 -10.70 3.54
N GLU A 87 -2.22 -10.81 2.62
CA GLU A 87 -1.96 -10.98 1.19
C GLU A 87 -1.18 -9.80 0.61
N LEU A 88 -1.62 -8.57 0.89
CA LEU A 88 -0.91 -7.36 0.52
C LEU A 88 0.52 -7.35 1.06
N CYS A 89 0.70 -7.66 2.36
CA CYS A 89 2.01 -7.69 2.98
C CYS A 89 2.91 -8.75 2.32
N HIS A 90 2.37 -9.90 1.96
CA HIS A 90 3.10 -10.95 1.27
C HIS A 90 3.58 -10.48 -0.11
N MET A 91 2.67 -9.93 -0.93
CA MET A 91 3.00 -9.37 -2.24
C MET A 91 4.09 -8.29 -2.13
N LEU A 92 3.88 -7.30 -1.26
CA LEU A 92 4.84 -6.21 -1.04
C LEU A 92 6.21 -6.73 -0.57
N SER A 93 6.21 -7.69 0.36
CA SER A 93 7.45 -8.30 0.84
C SER A 93 8.22 -9.04 -0.26
N SER A 94 7.52 -9.68 -1.20
CA SER A 94 8.13 -10.35 -2.35
C SER A 94 8.80 -9.35 -3.32
N CYS A 95 8.33 -8.11 -3.32
CA CYS A 95 8.89 -6.98 -4.06
C CYS A 95 9.93 -6.18 -3.25
N GLY A 96 10.35 -6.68 -2.08
CA GLY A 96 11.37 -6.06 -1.24
C GLY A 96 10.86 -4.91 -0.36
N PHE A 97 9.55 -4.68 -0.30
CA PHE A 97 8.98 -3.68 0.59
C PHE A 97 8.87 -4.21 2.02
N ARG A 98 9.09 -3.32 2.99
CA ARG A 98 8.87 -3.57 4.42
C ARG A 98 7.93 -2.52 5.00
N ARG A 99 7.00 -2.97 5.85
CA ARG A 99 6.11 -2.11 6.64
C ARG A 99 6.91 -1.35 7.68
N THR A 100 6.70 -0.04 7.83
CA THR A 100 7.40 0.79 8.81
C THR A 100 6.53 1.21 9.98
N ILE A 101 5.20 1.18 9.83
CA ILE A 101 4.24 1.52 10.89
C ILE A 101 3.68 0.23 11.47
N LEU A 102 3.94 -0.01 12.76
CA LEU A 102 3.48 -1.20 13.49
C LEU A 102 2.53 -0.84 14.65
N GLU A 103 2.27 0.46 14.84
CA GLU A 103 1.45 0.98 15.93
C GLU A 103 0.09 1.46 15.38
N PRO A 104 -0.98 1.45 16.20
CA PRO A 104 -2.30 1.88 15.76
C PRO A 104 -2.34 3.34 15.27
N THR A 105 -2.87 3.53 14.06
CA THR A 105 -3.10 4.85 13.45
C THR A 105 -4.58 5.29 13.53
N GLY A 106 -5.51 4.37 13.79
CA GLY A 106 -6.92 4.67 14.02
C GLY A 106 -7.69 3.57 14.77
N GLY A 107 -8.41 3.93 15.84
CA GLY A 107 -9.33 3.02 16.52
C GLY A 107 -8.72 1.71 17.05
N GLY A 108 -7.44 1.71 17.42
CA GLY A 108 -6.72 0.53 17.89
C GLY A 108 -6.20 -0.41 16.78
N ASN A 109 -6.32 -0.02 15.51
CA ASN A 109 -5.75 -0.72 14.36
C ASN A 109 -4.79 0.18 13.60
N CYS A 110 -3.83 -0.42 12.89
CA CYS A 110 -3.04 0.28 11.89
C CYS A 110 -3.87 0.30 10.61
N VAL A 111 -4.46 1.44 10.28
CA VAL A 111 -5.25 1.65 9.05
C VAL A 111 -4.35 2.27 7.99
N ASP A 112 -3.62 3.31 8.36
CA ASP A 112 -2.59 3.93 7.55
C ASP A 112 -1.24 3.22 7.70
N ASN A 113 -0.56 2.90 6.60
CA ASN A 113 0.80 2.38 6.63
C ASN A 113 1.74 3.11 5.67
N ILE A 114 3.02 2.96 5.97
CA ILE A 114 4.11 3.31 5.06
C ILE A 114 4.93 2.04 4.81
N PHE A 115 5.22 1.79 3.55
CA PHE A 115 6.10 0.73 3.08
C PHE A 115 7.28 1.33 2.31
N ILE A 116 8.46 0.78 2.53
CA ILE A 116 9.69 1.20 1.82
C ILE A 116 10.43 -0.02 1.29
N ASN A 117 11.06 0.10 0.12
CA ASN A 117 11.87 -0.96 -0.48
C ASN A 117 13.39 -0.74 -0.32
N PHE A 118 13.80 0.16 0.58
CA PHE A 118 15.19 0.51 0.83
C PHE A 118 15.52 0.60 2.33
N SER A 119 16.81 0.58 2.62
CA SER A 119 17.33 0.78 3.98
C SER A 119 17.43 2.25 4.33
N THR A 120 17.05 2.57 5.57
CA THR A 120 17.17 3.88 6.22
C THR A 120 18.50 3.98 6.97
#